data_AF-A0A9E5TJP1-F1
#
_entry.id   AF-A0A9E5TJP1-F1
#
_cell.length_a   1.000
_cell.length_b   1.000
_cell.length_c   1.000
_cell.angle_alpha   90.00
_cell.angle_beta   90.00
_cell.angle_gamma   90.00
#
_symmetry.space_group_name_H-M   'P 1'
#
loop_
_entity.id
_entity.type
_entity.pdbx_description
1 polymer ?
#
loop_
_entity_poly.entity_id
_entity_poly.type
_entity_poly.pdbx_seq_one_letter_code
_entity_poly.pdbx_strand_id
1 'polypeptide(L)'
;MATLRIYALGRLRVFCDQSPLHFPTKKPQDLLCFLLLHAGETLERDLIAERLWPMRPPGKARRSLSTTLWRLRQTLKSLSPPQPYLLTERSTLAFNTAAPYWFDVEAFEQQAAFGLAGSLPCAEAQRRALEEALDLYRGDLLEGCYDDWCLAERERLQLLLLRVLKRL
;
A
#
# COMPACT_ATOMS: atom_id res chain seq x y z
N MET A 1 19.28 7.90 -6.22
CA MET A 1 17.95 8.26 -6.72
C MET A 1 16.97 7.98 -5.60
N ALA A 2 16.13 8.96 -5.26
CA ALA A 2 15.21 8.87 -4.13
C ALA A 2 14.22 7.72 -4.32
N THR A 3 14.26 6.71 -3.44
CA THR A 3 13.35 5.56 -3.47
C THR A 3 12.39 5.62 -2.29
N LEU A 4 11.09 5.55 -2.56
CA LEU A 4 10.07 5.53 -1.51
C LEU A 4 9.98 4.12 -0.91
N ARG A 5 10.21 3.97 0.40
CA ARG A 5 10.00 2.71 1.12
C ARG A 5 8.79 2.82 2.03
N ILE A 6 7.83 1.93 1.85
CA ILE A 6 6.58 1.90 2.60
C ILE A 6 6.52 0.60 3.39
N TYR A 7 6.34 0.72 4.70
CA TYR A 7 6.09 -0.38 5.62
C TYR A 7 4.68 -0.25 6.17
N ALA A 8 3.75 -1.11 5.76
CA ALA A 8 2.36 -1.12 6.19
C ALA A 8 1.95 -2.41 6.93
N LEU A 9 2.79 -3.47 6.97
CA LEU A 9 2.55 -4.65 7.79
C LEU A 9 3.02 -4.36 9.24
N GLY A 10 2.09 -3.84 10.04
CA GLY A 10 2.33 -3.22 11.35
C GLY A 10 2.05 -1.71 11.31
N ARG A 11 2.70 -0.95 12.20
CA ARG A 11 2.59 0.52 12.20
C ARG A 11 3.16 1.11 10.92
N LEU A 12 2.35 1.94 10.25
CA LEU A 12 2.73 2.58 9.00
C LEU A 12 3.99 3.44 9.18
N ARG A 13 5.00 3.14 8.37
CA ARG A 13 6.22 3.96 8.26
C ARG A 13 6.54 4.16 6.79
N VAL A 14 6.81 5.40 6.41
CA VAL A 14 7.19 5.75 5.06
C VAL A 14 8.53 6.46 5.12
N PHE A 15 9.45 6.07 4.24
CA PHE A 15 10.77 6.65 4.12
C PHE A 15 11.02 7.06 2.68
N CYS A 16 11.75 8.14 2.49
CA CYS A 16 12.40 8.44 1.24
C CYS A 16 13.89 8.19 1.44
N ASP A 17 14.44 7.19 0.75
CA ASP A 17 15.77 6.62 1.00
C ASP A 17 15.94 6.13 2.44
N GLN A 18 16.54 6.97 3.30
CA GLN A 18 16.75 6.71 4.73
C GLN A 18 16.02 7.72 5.63
N SER A 19 15.42 8.76 5.06
CA SER A 19 14.76 9.83 5.81
C SER A 19 13.28 9.50 6.02
N PRO A 20 12.76 9.54 7.27
CA PRO A 20 11.35 9.33 7.52
C PRO A 20 10.51 10.45 6.88
N LEU A 21 9.45 10.05 6.20
CA LEU A 21 8.50 10.97 5.59
C LEU A 21 7.33 11.21 6.55
N HIS A 22 7.22 12.44 7.02
CA HIS A 22 6.14 12.85 7.91
C HIS A 22 4.96 13.39 7.11
N PHE A 23 3.78 12.86 7.41
CA PHE A 23 2.53 13.35 6.85
C PHE A 23 1.83 14.25 7.87
N PRO A 24 1.20 15.35 7.43
CA PRO A 24 0.55 16.28 8.35
C PRO A 24 -0.68 15.69 9.03
N THR A 25 -1.30 14.68 8.43
CA THR A 25 -2.52 14.01 8.94
C THR A 25 -2.52 12.55 8.52
N LYS A 26 -3.38 11.73 9.14
CA LYS A 26 -3.57 10.30 8.80
C LYS A 26 -4.16 10.08 7.39
N LYS A 27 -5.10 10.89 6.94
CA LYS A 27 -5.80 10.64 5.66
C LYS A 27 -4.91 10.63 4.39
N PRO A 28 -3.87 11.48 4.26
CA PRO A 28 -2.89 11.35 3.18
C PRO A 28 -2.13 10.02 3.20
N GLN A 29 -1.85 9.49 4.39
CA GLN A 29 -1.23 8.17 4.55
C GLN A 29 -2.20 7.07 4.12
N ASP A 30 -3.44 7.12 4.61
CA ASP A 30 -4.50 6.18 4.23
C ASP A 30 -4.70 6.17 2.70
N LEU A 31 -4.75 7.34 2.07
CA LEU A 31 -4.85 7.47 0.62
C LEU A 31 -3.65 6.86 -0.11
N LEU A 32 -2.42 7.12 0.36
CA LEU A 32 -1.22 6.54 -0.26
C LEU A 32 -1.25 5.00 -0.17
N CYS A 33 -1.54 4.46 1.01
CA CYS A 33 -1.62 3.01 1.20
C CYS A 33 -2.76 2.38 0.41
N PHE A 34 -3.92 3.02 0.36
CA PHE A 34 -5.04 2.57 -0.46
C PHE A 34 -4.64 2.47 -1.94
N LEU A 35 -3.97 3.49 -2.48
CA LEU A 35 -3.50 3.44 -3.88
C LEU A 35 -2.39 2.40 -4.11
N LEU A 36 -1.55 2.13 -3.11
CA LEU A 36 -0.50 1.10 -3.20
C LEU A 36 -1.07 -0.32 -3.14
N LEU A 37 -2.12 -0.55 -2.36
CA LEU A 37 -2.84 -1.84 -2.33
C LEU A 37 -3.55 -2.13 -3.66
N HIS A 38 -3.86 -1.08 -4.42
CA HIS A 38 -4.40 -1.14 -5.78
C HIS A 38 -3.35 -0.71 -6.83
N ALA A 39 -2.07 -0.94 -6.56
CA ALA A 39 -0.99 -0.56 -7.47
C ALA A 39 -1.16 -1.24 -8.84
N GLY A 40 -1.01 -0.46 -9.92
CA GLY A 40 -1.25 -0.92 -11.29
C GLY A 40 -2.69 -0.71 -11.78
N GLU A 41 -3.63 -0.33 -10.91
CA GLU A 41 -5.00 0.00 -11.27
C GLU A 41 -5.24 1.51 -11.38
N THR A 42 -6.10 1.91 -12.32
CA THR A 42 -6.62 3.27 -12.40
C THR A 42 -7.98 3.34 -11.72
N LEU A 43 -8.06 4.04 -10.59
CA LEU A 43 -9.27 4.08 -9.78
C LEU A 43 -10.08 5.36 -10.00
N GLU A 44 -11.40 5.25 -9.95
CA GLU A 44 -12.28 6.42 -9.96
C GLU A 44 -12.17 7.20 -8.64
N ARG A 45 -12.11 8.52 -8.74
CA ARG A 45 -12.05 9.41 -7.58
C ARG A 45 -13.28 9.29 -6.69
N ASP A 46 -14.43 8.98 -7.28
CA ASP A 46 -15.68 8.80 -6.53
C ASP A 46 -15.63 7.53 -5.66
N LEU A 47 -15.13 6.43 -6.23
CA LEU A 47 -14.91 5.19 -5.48
C LEU A 47 -13.91 5.39 -4.33
N ILE A 48 -12.79 6.06 -4.59
CA ILE A 48 -11.80 6.36 -3.54
C ILE A 48 -12.44 7.24 -2.45
N ALA A 49 -13.22 8.24 -2.84
CA ALA A 49 -13.87 9.15 -1.90
C ALA A 49 -14.88 8.42 -1.01
N GLU A 50 -15.67 7.51 -1.59
CA GLU A 50 -16.63 6.68 -0.87
C GLU A 50 -15.93 5.74 0.11
N ARG A 51 -14.85 5.07 -0.32
CA ARG A 51 -14.11 4.11 0.52
C ARG A 51 -13.38 4.76 1.69
N LEU A 52 -12.76 5.93 1.48
CA LEU A 52 -11.98 6.61 2.52
C LEU A 52 -12.84 7.51 3.43
N TRP A 53 -14.06 7.88 3.02
CA TRP A 53 -15.00 8.68 3.80
C TRP A 53 -16.46 8.15 3.70
N PRO A 54 -16.73 6.91 4.10
CA PRO A 54 -18.03 6.27 3.90
C PRO A 54 -19.18 6.98 4.61
N MET A 55 -18.90 7.62 5.76
CA MET A 55 -19.90 8.35 6.55
C MET A 55 -20.20 9.76 6.05
N ARG A 56 -19.60 10.20 4.93
CA ARG A 56 -19.79 11.56 4.40
C ARG A 56 -20.69 11.55 3.16
N PRO A 57 -21.60 12.53 3.00
CA PRO A 57 -22.32 12.71 1.76
C PRO A 57 -21.36 12.84 0.56
N PRO A 58 -21.71 12.36 -0.65
CA PRO A 58 -20.79 12.27 -1.78
C PRO A 58 -20.05 13.58 -2.11
N GLY A 59 -20.76 14.72 -2.12
CA GLY A 59 -20.15 16.03 -2.37
C GLY A 59 -19.18 16.51 -1.28
N LYS A 60 -19.31 16.03 -0.04
CA LYS A 60 -18.33 16.29 1.05
C LYS A 60 -17.17 15.30 0.97
N ALA A 61 -17.42 14.05 0.62
CA ALA A 61 -16.38 13.04 0.41
C ALA A 61 -15.41 13.46 -0.71
N ARG A 62 -15.93 13.86 -1.88
CA ARG A 62 -15.12 14.38 -3.02
C ARG A 62 -14.24 15.57 -2.64
N ARG A 63 -14.79 16.52 -1.88
CA ARG A 63 -14.00 17.67 -1.37
C ARG A 63 -12.89 17.22 -0.43
N SER A 64 -13.19 16.26 0.45
CA SER A 64 -12.21 15.68 1.38
C SER A 64 -11.08 14.97 0.63
N LEU A 65 -11.42 14.21 -0.42
CA LEU A 65 -10.45 13.60 -1.31
C LEU A 65 -9.57 14.64 -1.98
N SER A 66 -10.15 15.69 -2.58
CA SER A 66 -9.38 16.74 -3.24
C SER A 66 -8.39 17.43 -2.31
N THR A 67 -8.80 17.78 -1.07
CA THR A 67 -7.88 18.35 -0.07
C THR A 67 -6.79 17.37 0.35
N THR A 68 -7.15 16.10 0.58
CA THR A 68 -6.21 15.05 0.99
C THR A 68 -5.19 14.75 -0.10
N LEU A 69 -5.65 14.64 -1.34
CA LEU A 69 -4.81 14.44 -2.52
C LEU A 69 -3.85 15.61 -2.73
N TRP A 70 -4.31 16.85 -2.54
CA TRP A 70 -3.44 18.02 -2.61
C TRP A 70 -2.32 17.94 -1.56
N ARG A 71 -2.64 17.62 -0.31
CA ARG A 71 -1.63 17.45 0.76
C ARG A 71 -0.65 16.34 0.44
N LEU A 72 -1.15 15.18 0.01
CA LEU A 72 -0.31 14.05 -0.38
C LEU A 72 0.65 14.42 -1.51
N ARG A 73 0.16 15.13 -2.54
CA ARG A 73 1.01 15.62 -3.64
C ARG A 73 2.09 16.57 -3.16
N GLN A 74 1.80 17.49 -2.24
CA GLN A 74 2.82 18.40 -1.71
C GLN A 74 3.92 17.61 -0.97
N THR A 75 3.54 16.65 -0.13
CA THR A 75 4.48 15.79 0.60
C THR A 75 5.35 14.94 -0.34
N LEU A 76 4.79 14.42 -1.43
CA LEU A 76 5.55 13.60 -2.39
C LEU A 76 6.38 14.45 -3.35
N LYS A 77 5.92 15.65 -3.70
CA LYS A 77 6.64 16.58 -4.58
C LYS A 77 7.90 17.14 -3.92
N SER A 78 7.89 17.34 -2.60
CA SER A 78 9.09 17.81 -1.88
C SER A 78 10.27 16.84 -1.93
N LEU A 79 10.03 15.59 -2.35
CA LEU A 79 11.06 14.58 -2.55
C LEU A 79 11.81 14.72 -3.87
N SER A 80 11.34 15.61 -4.77
CA SER A 80 11.88 15.81 -6.13
C SER A 80 12.16 14.50 -6.87
N PRO A 81 11.16 13.59 -6.98
CA PRO A 81 11.39 12.29 -7.58
C PRO A 81 11.61 12.41 -9.11
N PRO A 82 12.33 11.47 -9.73
CA PRO A 82 12.56 11.48 -11.17
C PRO A 82 11.27 11.30 -11.97
N GLN A 83 10.27 10.65 -11.38
CA GLN A 83 8.92 10.49 -11.92
C GLN A 83 7.90 10.78 -10.82
N PRO A 84 6.71 11.29 -11.15
CA PRO A 84 5.67 11.53 -10.15
C PRO A 84 5.20 10.21 -9.56
N TYR A 85 5.03 10.12 -8.24
CA TYR A 85 4.48 8.92 -7.58
C TYR A 85 2.96 8.73 -7.79
N LEU A 86 2.25 9.75 -8.28
CA LEU A 86 0.81 9.71 -8.48
C LEU A 86 0.49 10.09 -9.92
N LEU A 87 -0.32 9.26 -10.59
CA LEU A 87 -0.91 9.57 -11.88
C LEU A 87 -2.32 10.09 -11.62
N THR A 88 -2.58 11.32 -12.06
CA THR A 88 -3.83 11.98 -11.71
C THR A 88 -4.50 12.59 -12.91
N GLU A 89 -5.74 12.21 -13.16
CA GLU A 89 -6.57 12.79 -14.20
C GLU A 89 -7.82 13.45 -13.60
N ARG A 90 -8.74 13.89 -14.47
CA ARG A 90 -9.94 14.62 -14.07
C ARG A 90 -10.84 13.79 -13.16
N SER A 91 -11.06 12.52 -13.49
CA SER A 91 -11.96 11.59 -12.77
C SER A 91 -11.24 10.42 -12.12
N THR A 92 -9.96 10.20 -12.41
CA THR A 92 -9.21 9.02 -11.96
C THR A 92 -7.94 9.37 -11.18
N LEU A 93 -7.47 8.39 -10.42
CA LEU A 93 -6.25 8.45 -9.62
C LEU A 93 -5.61 7.06 -9.57
N ALA A 94 -4.29 7.00 -9.77
CA ALA A 94 -3.50 5.78 -9.63
C ALA A 94 -2.16 6.07 -8.94
N PHE A 95 -1.59 5.05 -8.32
CA PHE A 95 -0.17 5.08 -7.95
C PHE A 95 0.69 4.82 -9.19
N ASN A 96 1.75 5.61 -9.38
CA ASN A 96 2.66 5.41 -10.51
C ASN A 96 3.71 4.34 -10.15
N THR A 97 3.51 3.11 -10.61
CA THR A 97 4.45 2.01 -10.38
C THR A 97 5.77 2.14 -11.17
N ALA A 98 5.85 3.06 -12.14
CA ALA A 98 7.09 3.36 -12.84
C ALA A 98 8.05 4.24 -12.01
N ALA A 99 7.57 4.92 -10.97
CA ALA A 99 8.41 5.63 -10.02
C ALA A 99 9.14 4.63 -9.09
N PRO A 100 10.35 4.93 -8.59
CA PRO A 100 11.09 4.01 -7.74
C PRO A 100 10.46 3.91 -6.33
N TYR A 101 9.91 2.74 -6.00
CA TYR A 101 9.34 2.46 -4.68
C TYR A 101 9.58 1.01 -4.25
N TRP A 102 9.35 0.77 -2.96
CA TRP A 102 9.25 -0.56 -2.37
C TRP A 102 8.13 -0.56 -1.34
N PHE A 103 7.28 -1.58 -1.38
CA PHE A 103 6.14 -1.74 -0.49
C PHE A 103 6.16 -3.14 0.12
N ASP A 104 6.16 -3.22 1.45
CA ASP A 104 6.27 -4.49 2.17
C ASP A 104 5.11 -5.46 1.91
N VAL A 105 3.89 -4.95 1.73
CA VAL A 105 2.72 -5.80 1.40
C VAL A 105 2.90 -6.44 0.03
N GLU A 106 3.29 -5.67 -0.98
CA GLU A 106 3.54 -6.20 -2.32
C GLU A 106 4.68 -7.24 -2.30
N ALA A 107 5.76 -6.94 -1.57
CA ALA A 107 6.87 -7.88 -1.39
C ALA A 107 6.43 -9.17 -0.69
N PHE A 108 5.59 -9.07 0.35
CA PHE A 108 5.01 -10.23 1.05
C PHE A 108 4.17 -11.08 0.10
N GLU A 109 3.28 -10.46 -0.67
CA GLU A 109 2.41 -11.16 -1.62
C GLU A 109 3.20 -11.87 -2.72
N GLN A 110 4.24 -11.22 -3.26
CA GLN A 110 5.12 -11.80 -4.27
C GLN A 110 5.85 -13.04 -3.72
N GLN A 111 6.44 -12.95 -2.53
CA GLN A 111 7.15 -14.06 -1.90
C GLN A 111 6.19 -15.21 -1.51
N ALA A 112 5.01 -14.88 -0.98
CA ALA A 112 3.98 -15.86 -0.69
C ALA A 112 3.49 -16.56 -1.96
N ALA A 113 3.24 -15.82 -3.05
CA ALA A 113 2.83 -16.41 -4.33
C ALA A 113 3.91 -17.35 -4.90
N PHE A 114 5.17 -16.93 -4.87
CA PHE A 114 6.31 -17.72 -5.34
C PHE A 114 6.49 -19.01 -4.51
N GLY A 115 6.41 -18.90 -3.17
CA GLY A 115 6.49 -20.02 -2.26
C GLY A 115 5.26 -20.95 -2.29
N LEU A 116 4.07 -20.47 -2.65
CA LEU A 116 2.85 -21.29 -2.69
C LEU A 116 2.60 -21.95 -4.04
N ALA A 117 3.08 -21.35 -5.15
CA ALA A 117 2.85 -21.85 -6.50
C ALA A 117 3.41 -23.27 -6.73
N GLY A 118 4.37 -23.72 -5.92
CA GLY A 118 4.97 -25.06 -6.04
C GLY A 118 5.67 -25.30 -7.38
N SER A 119 5.87 -24.25 -8.18
CA SER A 119 6.48 -24.26 -9.51
C SER A 119 8.01 -24.16 -9.45
N LEU A 120 8.58 -24.08 -8.24
CA LEU A 120 10.02 -24.01 -8.07
C LEU A 120 10.64 -25.40 -8.20
N PRO A 121 11.75 -25.51 -8.96
CA PRO A 121 12.42 -26.79 -9.16
C PRO A 121 13.08 -27.34 -7.88
N CYS A 122 13.18 -26.53 -6.82
CA CYS A 122 13.84 -26.89 -5.56
C CYS A 122 12.96 -26.56 -4.35
N ALA A 123 12.70 -27.56 -3.51
CA ALA A 123 11.95 -27.42 -2.26
C ALA A 123 12.59 -26.39 -1.30
N GLU A 124 13.91 -26.28 -1.31
CA GLU A 124 14.64 -25.30 -0.49
C GLU A 124 14.34 -23.86 -0.92
N ALA A 125 14.27 -23.60 -2.23
CA ALA A 125 13.92 -22.29 -2.76
C ALA A 125 12.48 -21.92 -2.41
N GLN A 126 11.57 -22.91 -2.44
CA GLN A 126 10.18 -22.73 -2.03
C GLN A 126 10.08 -22.35 -0.55
N ARG A 127 10.78 -23.10 0.32
CA ARG A 127 10.82 -22.84 1.75
C ARG A 127 11.37 -21.45 2.05
N ARG A 128 12.51 -21.10 1.47
CA ARG A 128 13.15 -19.80 1.66
C ARG A 128 12.22 -18.64 1.28
N ALA A 129 11.48 -18.75 0.18
CA ALA A 129 10.52 -17.73 -0.20
C ALA A 129 9.38 -17.55 0.82
N LEU A 130 8.88 -18.66 1.38
CA LEU A 130 7.87 -18.60 2.45
C LEU A 130 8.43 -17.99 3.74
N GLU A 131 9.67 -18.30 4.11
CA GLU A 131 10.37 -17.68 5.25
C GLU A 131 10.58 -16.18 5.04
N GLU A 132 11.04 -15.76 3.85
CA GLU A 132 11.17 -14.34 3.48
C GLU A 132 9.81 -13.62 3.51
N ALA A 133 8.71 -14.28 3.15
CA ALA A 133 7.36 -13.73 3.30
C ALA A 133 7.00 -13.51 4.78
N LEU A 134 7.32 -14.47 5.66
CA LEU A 134 7.05 -14.33 7.10
C LEU A 134 7.85 -13.16 7.72
N ASP A 135 9.10 -12.95 7.32
CA ASP A 135 9.95 -11.87 7.84
C ASP A 135 9.42 -10.45 7.47
N LEU A 136 8.66 -10.36 6.38
CA LEU A 136 7.98 -9.14 5.94
C LEU A 136 6.70 -8.88 6.75
N TYR A 137 5.99 -9.94 7.17
CA TYR A 137 4.74 -9.83 7.90
C TYR A 137 4.98 -9.59 9.41
N ARG A 138 5.22 -8.33 9.78
CA ARG A 138 5.58 -7.94 11.16
C ARG A 138 4.39 -7.59 12.05
N GLY A 139 3.20 -7.50 11.48
CA GLY A 139 1.98 -7.14 12.18
C GLY A 139 0.83 -6.91 11.22
N ASP A 140 -0.35 -6.63 11.78
CA ASP A 140 -1.55 -6.35 11.01
C ASP A 140 -1.35 -5.16 10.06
N LEU A 141 -1.97 -5.25 8.86
CA LEU A 141 -2.00 -4.15 7.90
C LEU A 141 -2.49 -2.87 8.57
N LEU A 142 -1.66 -1.81 8.52
CA LEU A 142 -1.91 -0.50 9.10
C LEU A 142 -2.41 -0.59 10.54
N GLU A 143 -1.56 -1.13 11.41
CA GLU A 143 -1.87 -1.28 12.84
C GLU A 143 -2.38 0.05 13.44
N GLY A 144 -3.55 0.01 14.11
CA GLY A 144 -4.24 1.20 14.62
C GLY A 144 -5.12 1.93 13.58
N CYS A 145 -5.25 1.40 12.36
CA CYS A 145 -6.32 1.75 11.42
C CYS A 145 -7.53 0.83 11.60
N TYR A 146 -8.71 1.44 11.69
CA TYR A 146 -10.00 0.77 11.92
C TYR A 146 -11.04 1.20 10.87
N ASP A 147 -10.60 1.81 9.77
CA ASP A 147 -11.48 2.14 8.66
C ASP A 147 -11.86 0.85 7.91
N ASP A 148 -13.12 0.72 7.47
CA ASP A 148 -13.66 -0.51 6.87
C ASP A 148 -12.85 -1.03 5.66
N TRP A 149 -12.33 -0.12 4.83
CA TRP A 149 -11.49 -0.49 3.67
C TRP A 149 -10.22 -1.24 4.11
N CYS A 150 -9.67 -0.88 5.27
CA CYS A 150 -8.45 -1.50 5.80
C CYS A 150 -8.76 -2.87 6.41
N LEU A 151 -9.96 -3.07 6.97
CA LEU A 151 -10.37 -4.35 7.56
C LEU A 151 -10.46 -5.44 6.49
N ALA A 152 -11.07 -5.13 5.34
CA ALA A 152 -11.18 -6.08 4.23
C ALA A 152 -9.80 -6.53 3.71
N GLU A 153 -8.87 -5.59 3.52
CA GLU A 153 -7.50 -5.91 3.09
C GLU A 153 -6.71 -6.65 4.15
N ARG A 154 -6.91 -6.33 5.44
CA ARG A 154 -6.28 -7.06 6.54
C ARG A 154 -6.73 -8.52 6.58
N GLU A 155 -8.02 -8.79 6.43
CA GLU A 155 -8.55 -10.16 6.38
C GLU A 155 -7.96 -10.94 5.20
N ARG A 156 -7.90 -10.33 4.01
CA ARG A 156 -7.28 -10.94 2.81
C ARG A 156 -5.83 -11.32 3.06
N LEU A 157 -5.04 -10.42 3.64
CA LEU A 157 -3.62 -10.64 3.94
C LEU A 157 -3.43 -11.68 5.06
N GLN A 158 -4.28 -11.69 6.08
CA GLN A 158 -4.26 -12.71 7.13
C GLN A 158 -4.57 -14.11 6.58
N LEU A 159 -5.54 -14.24 5.67
CA LEU A 159 -5.82 -15.51 5.00
C LEU A 159 -4.64 -15.99 4.16
N LEU A 160 -3.92 -15.08 3.49
CA LEU A 160 -2.70 -15.41 2.77
C LEU A 160 -1.58 -15.87 3.72
N LEU A 161 -1.38 -15.17 4.83
CA LEU A 161 -0.42 -15.56 5.87
C LEU A 161 -0.71 -16.97 6.41
N LEU A 162 -1.98 -17.28 6.69
CA LEU A 162 -2.38 -18.62 7.13
C LEU A 162 -2.07 -19.70 6.08
N ARG A 163 -2.13 -19.39 4.78
CA ARG A 163 -1.73 -20.32 3.72
C ARG A 163 -0.22 -20.53 3.70
N VAL A 164 0.55 -19.45 3.86
CA VAL A 164 2.03 -19.51 3.98
C VAL A 164 2.44 -20.39 5.15
N LEU A 165 1.87 -20.15 6.35
CA LEU A 165 2.17 -20.92 7.56
C LEU A 165 1.79 -22.39 7.46
N LYS A 166 0.75 -22.75 6.71
CA LYS A 166 0.35 -24.15 6.49
C LYS A 166 1.29 -24.91 5.53
N ARG A 167 2.08 -24.20 4.74
CA ARG A 167 2.95 -24.78 3.71
C ARG A 167 4.39 -24.99 4.20
N LEU A 168 4.82 -24.20 5.19
CA LEU A 168 6.05 -24.42 5.96
C LEU A 168 5.92 -25.62 6.89
#